data_AF-A0A2W0CPT1-F1
#
_entry.id   AF-A0A2W0CPT1-F1
#
_cell.length_a   1.000
_cell.length_b   1.000
_cell.length_c   1.000
_cell.angle_alpha   90.00
_cell.angle_beta   90.00
_cell.angle_gamma   90.00
#
_symmetry.space_group_name_H-M   'P 1'
#
loop_
_entity.id
_entity.type
_entity.pdbx_description
1 polymer ?
#
loop_
_entity_poly.entity_id
_entity_poly.type
_entity_poly.pdbx_seq_one_letter_code
_entity_poly.pdbx_strand_id
1 'polypeptide(L)'
;MPWIGLGVWTPERDDATEAIKRALDIGYRSIDSASAYENETQVGRAVAESGIPREDIFITTKVGNGDQGYDSTLYAFESSMEKLQLEYIDLYLIHWPM
;
A
#
# COMPACT_ATOMS: atom_id res chain seq x y z
N MET A 1 -11.49 -8.49 4.92
CA MET A 1 -11.13 -7.92 3.62
C MET A 1 -12.39 -7.42 2.91
N PRO A 2 -12.45 -6.14 2.53
CA PRO A 2 -13.48 -5.61 1.62
C PRO A 2 -13.42 -6.30 0.25
N TRP A 3 -14.57 -6.49 -0.39
CA TRP A 3 -14.65 -7.15 -1.71
C TRP A 3 -14.24 -6.25 -2.87
N ILE A 4 -14.25 -4.93 -2.65
CA ILE A 4 -13.88 -3.91 -3.64
C ILE A 4 -12.80 -3.04 -3.03
N GLY A 5 -11.75 -2.77 -3.82
CA GLY A 5 -10.63 -1.92 -3.45
C GLY A 5 -10.09 -1.15 -4.64
N LEU A 6 -9.27 -0.13 -4.37
CA LEU A 6 -8.54 0.62 -5.37
C LEU A 6 -7.13 0.03 -5.52
N GLY A 7 -6.77 -0.44 -6.70
CA GLY A 7 -5.38 -0.71 -7.06
C GLY A 7 -4.69 0.58 -7.51
N VAL A 8 -3.49 0.85 -7.00
CA VAL A 8 -2.77 2.12 -7.23
C VAL A 8 -1.57 1.98 -8.15
N TRP A 9 -1.64 1.15 -9.19
CA TRP A 9 -0.58 1.11 -10.20
C TRP A 9 -0.63 2.39 -11.07
N THR A 10 0.49 3.12 -11.18
CA THR A 10 0.57 4.35 -11.99
C THR A 10 1.74 4.25 -12.99
N PRO A 11 1.52 4.60 -14.28
CA PRO A 11 2.56 4.50 -15.28
C PRO A 11 3.51 5.71 -15.36
N GLU A 12 3.19 6.88 -14.77
CA GLU A 12 4.13 8.02 -14.57
C GLU A 12 3.39 9.27 -14.03
N ARG A 13 4.10 10.06 -13.21
CA ARG A 13 3.88 11.49 -12.83
C ARG A 13 2.62 11.95 -12.10
N ASP A 14 1.53 11.20 -12.10
CA ASP A 14 0.35 11.60 -11.32
C ASP A 14 0.48 11.15 -9.86
N ASP A 15 0.28 12.08 -8.92
CA ASP A 15 0.35 11.82 -7.47
C ASP A 15 -0.76 10.86 -7.06
N ALA A 16 -0.39 9.61 -6.77
CA ALA A 16 -1.31 8.57 -6.30
C ALA A 16 -2.11 9.01 -5.05
N THR A 17 -1.59 9.98 -4.28
CA THR A 17 -2.24 10.52 -3.07
C THR A 17 -3.66 11.00 -3.37
N GLU A 18 -3.86 11.77 -4.44
CA GLU A 18 -5.18 12.36 -4.75
C GLU A 18 -6.19 11.32 -5.24
N ALA A 19 -5.73 10.32 -6.00
CA ALA A 19 -6.57 9.19 -6.41
C ALA A 19 -7.04 8.38 -5.19
N ILE A 20 -6.15 8.13 -4.23
CA ILE A 20 -6.46 7.39 -3.00
C ILE A 20 -7.42 8.20 -2.12
N LYS A 21 -7.15 9.50 -1.91
CA LYS A 21 -8.04 10.38 -1.13
C LYS A 21 -9.43 10.41 -1.74
N ARG A 22 -9.54 10.56 -3.06
CA ARG A 22 -10.84 10.54 -3.73
C ARG A 22 -11.56 9.21 -3.56
N ALA A 23 -10.85 8.08 -3.60
CA ALA A 23 -11.44 6.78 -3.36
C ALA A 23 -11.95 6.65 -1.92
N LEU A 24 -11.17 7.08 -0.93
CA LEU A 24 -11.57 7.09 0.49
C LEU A 24 -12.80 7.98 0.72
N ASP A 25 -12.85 9.16 0.11
CA ASP A 25 -13.98 10.11 0.17
C ASP A 25 -15.29 9.51 -0.37
N ILE A 26 -15.21 8.74 -1.46
CA ILE A 26 -16.39 8.10 -2.07
C ILE A 26 -16.72 6.72 -1.46
N GLY A 27 -16.02 6.32 -0.40
CA GLY A 27 -16.37 5.16 0.42
C GLY A 27 -15.52 3.90 0.22
N TYR A 28 -14.45 3.94 -0.58
CA TYR A 28 -13.51 2.82 -0.63
C TYR A 28 -12.84 2.64 0.73
N ARG A 29 -12.62 1.39 1.10
CA ARG A 29 -11.94 1.00 2.36
C ARG A 29 -10.87 -0.05 2.13
N SER A 30 -10.46 -0.28 0.88
CA SER A 30 -9.34 -1.16 0.57
C SER A 30 -8.45 -0.50 -0.48
N ILE A 31 -7.15 -0.39 -0.17
CA ILE A 31 -6.12 0.18 -1.04
C ILE A 31 -5.05 -0.89 -1.28
N ASP A 32 -4.76 -1.17 -2.55
CA ASP A 32 -3.78 -2.16 -2.98
C ASP A 32 -2.62 -1.50 -3.74
N SER A 33 -1.42 -1.61 -3.18
CA SER A 33 -0.15 -1.14 -3.74
C SER A 33 0.86 -2.31 -3.83
N ALA A 34 2.11 -2.04 -4.16
CA ALA A 34 3.25 -2.93 -4.09
C ALA A 34 4.53 -2.10 -3.94
N SER A 35 5.57 -2.64 -3.30
CA SER A 35 6.86 -1.94 -3.18
C SER A 35 7.44 -1.57 -4.56
N ALA A 36 7.23 -2.46 -5.55
CA ALA A 36 7.62 -2.27 -6.94
C ALA A 36 6.89 -1.13 -7.67
N TYR A 37 5.81 -0.58 -7.12
CA TYR A 37 5.10 0.56 -7.70
C TYR A 37 5.65 1.91 -7.22
N GLU A 38 6.58 1.90 -6.25
CA GLU A 38 7.28 3.07 -5.73
C GLU A 38 6.34 4.20 -5.23
N ASN A 39 5.13 3.83 -4.77
CA ASN A 39 4.11 4.79 -4.33
C ASN A 39 3.57 4.57 -2.91
N GLU A 40 4.26 3.76 -2.10
CA GLU A 40 3.88 3.48 -0.71
C GLU A 40 3.88 4.74 0.18
N THR A 41 4.76 5.70 -0.09
CA THR A 41 4.77 6.99 0.61
C THR A 41 3.49 7.78 0.37
N GLN A 42 2.96 7.76 -0.85
CA GLN A 42 1.71 8.41 -1.23
C GLN A 42 0.51 7.70 -0.57
N VAL A 43 0.54 6.37 -0.48
CA VAL A 43 -0.47 5.60 0.25
C VAL A 43 -0.50 5.99 1.72
N GLY A 44 0.65 5.97 2.39
CA GLY A 44 0.77 6.36 3.79
C GLY A 44 0.26 7.78 4.06
N ARG A 45 0.68 8.73 3.21
CA ARG A 45 0.23 10.12 3.26
C ARG A 45 -1.28 10.24 3.09
N ALA A 46 -1.87 9.60 2.10
CA ALA A 46 -3.31 9.66 1.85
C ALA A 46 -4.13 9.07 3.00
N VAL A 47 -3.66 7.96 3.60
CA VAL A 47 -4.29 7.35 4.78
C VAL A 47 -4.24 8.31 5.96
N ALA A 48 -3.08 8.89 6.27
CA ALA A 48 -2.92 9.85 7.37
C ALA A 48 -3.77 11.11 7.18
N GLU A 49 -3.86 11.64 5.95
CA GLU A 49 -4.65 12.83 5.62
C GLU A 49 -6.17 12.56 5.55
N SER A 50 -6.61 11.29 5.49
CA SER A 50 -8.04 10.94 5.28
C SER A 50 -8.95 11.22 6.48
N GLY A 51 -8.39 11.25 7.70
CA GLY A 51 -9.17 11.34 8.94
C GLY A 51 -10.02 10.11 9.26
N ILE A 52 -9.91 9.03 8.49
CA ILE A 52 -10.57 7.75 8.74
C ILE A 52 -9.72 6.94 9.73
N PRO A 53 -10.31 6.28 10.74
CA PRO A 53 -9.56 5.39 11.63
C PRO A 53 -8.77 4.34 10.85
N ARG A 54 -7.52 4.09 11.25
CA ARG A 54 -6.62 3.20 10.50
C ARG A 54 -7.23 1.79 10.37
N GLU A 55 -7.91 1.31 11.41
CA GLU A 55 -8.61 0.02 11.45
C GLU A 55 -9.77 -0.10 10.46
N ASP A 56 -10.27 1.01 9.93
CA ASP A 56 -11.33 1.02 8.92
C ASP A 56 -10.79 0.97 7.47
N ILE A 57 -9.47 1.05 7.27
CA ILE A 57 -8.83 1.02 5.95
C ILE A 57 -8.01 -0.27 5.81
N PHE A 58 -8.34 -1.10 4.83
CA PHE A 58 -7.62 -2.33 4.51
C PHE A 58 -6.46 -2.07 3.54
N ILE A 59 -5.21 -2.14 4.01
CA ILE A 59 -4.01 -1.88 3.20
C ILE A 59 -3.38 -3.19 2.73
N THR A 60 -3.16 -3.30 1.43
CA THR A 60 -2.38 -4.38 0.81
C THR A 60 -1.13 -3.82 0.15
N THR A 61 0.03 -4.42 0.42
CA THR A 61 1.27 -4.22 -0.35
C THR A 61 1.97 -5.56 -0.60
N LYS A 62 3.03 -5.57 -1.39
CA LYS A 62 3.63 -6.79 -1.94
C LYS A 62 5.15 -6.72 -1.90
N VAL A 63 5.80 -7.82 -1.52
CA VAL A 63 7.26 -7.96 -1.65
C VAL A 63 7.63 -8.11 -3.13
N GLY A 64 8.57 -7.28 -3.59
CA GLY A 64 9.08 -7.29 -4.96
C GLY A 64 9.92 -8.54 -5.25
N ASN A 65 10.06 -8.90 -6.52
CA ASN A 65 10.77 -10.11 -6.94
C ASN A 65 12.25 -10.11 -6.53
N GLY A 66 12.90 -8.94 -6.53
CA GLY A 66 14.30 -8.78 -6.12
C GLY A 66 14.54 -8.94 -4.61
N ASP A 67 13.48 -8.92 -3.80
CA ASP A 67 13.54 -8.92 -2.34
C ASP A 67 13.07 -10.24 -1.72
N GLN A 68 12.78 -11.26 -2.55
CA GLN A 68 12.38 -12.58 -2.06
C GLN A 68 13.53 -13.33 -1.40
N GLY A 69 13.25 -13.94 -0.25
CA GLY A 69 14.22 -14.59 0.62
C GLY A 69 13.91 -14.26 2.08
N TYR A 70 14.28 -15.12 3.02
CA TYR A 70 13.86 -14.97 4.41
C TYR A 70 14.26 -13.60 4.99
N ASP A 71 15.56 -13.29 5.03
CA ASP A 71 16.04 -12.02 5.59
C ASP A 71 15.70 -10.82 4.68
N SER A 72 15.81 -10.98 3.36
CA SER A 72 15.53 -9.89 2.40
C SER A 72 14.07 -9.45 2.44
N THR A 73 13.12 -10.38 2.64
CA THR A 73 11.71 -10.05 2.81
C THR A 73 11.45 -9.33 4.12
N LEU A 74 12.16 -9.66 5.21
CA LEU A 74 12.08 -8.89 6.46
C LEU A 74 12.55 -7.44 6.24
N TYR A 75 13.68 -7.24 5.58
CA TYR A 75 14.17 -5.89 5.26
C TYR A 75 13.22 -5.11 4.33
N ALA A 76 12.66 -5.77 3.32
CA ALA A 76 11.71 -5.14 2.40
C ALA A 76 10.39 -4.78 3.07
N PHE A 77 9.92 -5.62 4.01
CA PHE A 77 8.75 -5.32 4.83
C PHE A 77 9.00 -4.07 5.68
N GLU A 78 10.12 -3.98 6.40
CA GLU A 78 10.46 -2.79 7.21
C GLU A 78 10.55 -1.53 6.33
N SER A 79 11.17 -1.62 5.15
CA SER A 79 11.20 -0.49 4.21
C SER A 79 9.81 -0.06 3.74
N SER A 80 8.90 -1.02 3.53
CA SER A 80 7.50 -0.74 3.18
C SER A 80 6.78 -0.04 4.34
N MET A 81 6.98 -0.49 5.58
CA MET A 81 6.43 0.12 6.80
C MET A 81 6.93 1.54 7.02
N GLU A 82 8.22 1.80 6.81
CA GLU A 82 8.81 3.14 6.87
C GLU A 82 8.19 4.08 5.82
N LYS A 83 7.93 3.61 4.61
CA LYS A 83 7.28 4.45 3.57
C LYS A 83 5.80 4.69 3.88
N LEU A 84 5.09 3.65 4.28
CA LEU A 84 3.66 3.71 4.60
C LEU A 84 3.38 4.49 5.90
N GLN A 85 4.35 4.57 6.82
CA GLN A 85 4.18 5.18 8.15
C GLN A 85 2.99 4.55 8.92
N LEU A 86 2.88 3.23 8.87
CA LEU A 86 1.83 2.45 9.55
C LEU A 86 2.44 1.58 10.64
N GLU A 87 1.60 1.11 11.58
CA GLU A 87 2.01 0.13 12.60
C GLU A 87 1.75 -1.32 12.15
N TYR A 88 0.85 -1.54 11.19
CA TYR A 88 0.60 -2.83 10.56
C TYR A 88 0.10 -2.70 9.12
N ILE A 89 0.21 -3.80 8.37
CA ILE A 89 -0.37 -4.02 7.05
C ILE A 89 -1.42 -5.14 7.16
N ASP A 90 -2.56 -4.98 6.51
CA ASP A 90 -3.66 -5.95 6.60
C ASP A 90 -3.42 -7.21 5.75
N LEU A 91 -2.71 -7.05 4.63
CA LEU A 91 -2.31 -8.15 3.75
C LEU A 91 -0.96 -7.85 3.07
N TYR A 92 -0.01 -8.77 3.24
CA TYR A 92 1.28 -8.73 2.55
C TYR A 92 1.43 -9.93 1.62
N LEU A 93 1.70 -9.68 0.34
CA LEU A 93 1.72 -10.72 -0.70
C LEU A 93 3.09 -10.90 -1.33
N ILE A 94 3.39 -12.13 -1.77
CA ILE A 94 4.46 -12.38 -2.74
C ILE A 94 3.95 -11.90 -4.10
N HIS A 95 4.65 -10.95 -4.73
CA HIS A 95 4.16 -10.31 -5.97
C HIS A 95 4.13 -11.30 -7.14
N TRP A 96 5.17 -12.13 -7.28
CA TRP A 96 5.23 -13.20 -8.28
C TRP A 96 5.96 -14.43 -7.73
N PRO A 97 5.58 -15.66 -8.12
CA PRO A 97 6.36 -16.84 -7.78
C PRO A 97 7.64 -16.85 -8.63
N MET A 98 8.79 -16.62 -7.99
CA MET A 98 10.13 -16.73 -8.61
C MET A 98 10.64 -18.17 -8.59
#